data_AF-A0A0R3MP81-F1
#
_entry.id   AF-A0A0R3MP81-F1
#
_cell.length_a   1.000
_cell.length_b   1.000
_cell.length_c   1.000
_cell.angle_alpha   90.00
_cell.angle_beta   90.00
_cell.angle_gamma   90.00
#
_symmetry.space_group_name_H-M   'P 1'
#
loop_
_entity.id
_entity.type
_entity.pdbx_description
1 polymer ?
#
loop_
_entity_poly.entity_id
_entity_poly.type
_entity_poly.pdbx_seq_one_letter_code
_entity_poly.pdbx_strand_id
1 'polypeptide(L)' 'MIDRDAIITELSEIKAMIADDRLKDEDRFALFGAVQALSHVLDPDTWQPPSQTFYKLGDRPIPSPSAKQH' A
#
# COMPACT_ATOMS: atom_id res chain seq x y z
N MET A 1 -11.79 20.64 -12.84
CA MET A 1 -11.26 19.63 -13.77
C MET A 1 -10.12 18.96 -13.05
N ILE A 2 -10.13 17.64 -12.90
CA ILE A 2 -9.01 16.93 -12.26
C ILE A 2 -7.87 16.92 -13.27
N ASP A 3 -6.69 17.39 -12.86
CA ASP A 3 -5.49 17.32 -13.68
C ASP A 3 -4.89 15.92 -13.56
N ARG A 4 -5.10 15.12 -14.60
CA ARG A 4 -4.73 13.71 -14.62
C ARG A 4 -3.21 13.53 -14.67
N ASP A 5 -2.50 14.43 -15.35
CA ASP A 5 -1.04 14.38 -15.48
C ASP A 5 -0.36 14.78 -14.18
N ALA A 6 -0.93 15.73 -13.44
CA ALA A 6 -0.48 16.06 -12.09
C ALA A 6 -0.60 14.84 -11.15
N ILE A 7 -1.70 14.10 -11.20
CA ILE A 7 -1.90 12.89 -10.37
C ILE A 7 -0.92 11.77 -10.76
N ILE A 8 -0.64 11.57 -12.05
CA ILE A 8 0.33 10.58 -12.52
C ILE A 8 1.75 10.93 -12.04
N THR A 9 2.09 12.23 -12.06
CA THR A 9 3.37 12.74 -11.57
C THR A 9 3.50 12.47 -10.07
N GLU A 10 2.51 12.89 -9.28
CA GLU A 10 2.48 12.67 -7.82
C GLU A 10 2.59 11.18 -7.46
N LEU A 11 1.86 10.30 -8.17
CA LEU A 11 1.95 8.85 -7.98
C LEU A 11 3.35 8.30 -8.22
N SER A 12 4.08 8.87 -9.19
CA SER A 12 5.43 8.46 -9.52
C SER A 12 6.42 8.87 -8.43
N GLU A 13 6.26 10.08 -7.88
CA GLU A 13 7.05 10.59 -6.77
C GLU A 13 6.83 9.78 -5.49
N ILE A 14 5.57 9.50 -5.13
CA ILE A 14 5.25 8.69 -3.96
C ILE A 14 5.83 7.27 -4.09
N LYS A 15 5.74 6.65 -5.28
CA LYS A 15 6.33 5.33 -5.52
C LYS A 15 7.85 5.34 -5.37
N ALA A 16 8.52 6.42 -5.78
CA ALA A 16 9.96 6.58 -5.57
C ALA A 16 10.30 6.72 -4.07
N MET A 17 9.50 7.45 -3.30
CA MET A 17 9.67 7.56 -1.84
C MET A 17 9.49 6.22 -1.12
N ILE A 18 8.49 5.42 -1.53
CA ILE A 18 8.25 4.08 -0.96
C ILE A 18 9.44 3.14 -1.21
N ALA A 19 10.13 3.29 -2.34
CA ALA A 19 11.30 2.49 -2.68
C ALA A 19 12.56 2.86 -1.88
N ASP A 20 12.56 3.98 -1.13
CA ASP A 20 13.67 4.36 -0.26
C ASP A 20 13.68 3.51 1.02
N ASP A 21 14.73 2.70 1.19
CA ASP A 21 14.93 1.81 2.34
C ASP A 21 15.13 2.54 3.68
N ARG A 22 15.34 3.86 3.65
CA ARG A 22 15.44 4.69 4.86
C ARG A 22 14.06 5.15 5.38
N LEU A 23 13.00 4.95 4.59
CA LEU A 23 11.64 5.34 4.98
C LEU A 23 11.12 4.42 6.08
N LYS A 24 10.58 5.00 7.16
CA LYS A 24 9.99 4.24 8.26
C LYS A 24 8.76 3.48 7.79
N ASP A 25 8.49 2.33 8.40
CA ASP A 25 7.35 1.48 8.06
C ASP A 25 5.99 2.22 8.20
N GLU A 26 5.85 3.08 9.21
CA GLU A 26 4.63 3.89 9.43
C GLU A 26 4.39 4.87 8.28
N ASP A 27 5.43 5.59 7.87
CA ASP A 27 5.37 6.53 6.75
C ASP A 27 5.11 5.77 5.44
N ARG A 28 5.77 4.62 5.25
CA ARG A 28 5.58 3.74 4.10
C ARG A 28 4.15 3.24 4.00
N PHE A 29 3.52 2.87 5.13
CA PHE A 29 2.12 2.47 5.17
C PHE A 29 1.18 3.62 4.77
N ALA A 30 1.40 4.83 5.27
CA ALA A 30 0.61 6.00 4.88
C ALA A 30 0.72 6.28 3.37
N LEU A 31 1.93 6.18 2.81
CA LEU A 31 2.16 6.36 1.37
C LEU A 31 1.48 5.28 0.51
N PHE A 32 1.41 4.02 0.98
CA PHE A 32 0.61 3.00 0.28
C PHE A 32 -0.88 3.35 0.21
N GLY A 33 -1.43 3.92 1.29
CA GLY A 33 -2.80 4.44 1.29
C GLY A 33 -3.00 5.57 0.28
N ALA A 34 -2.04 6.50 0.20
CA ALA A 34 -2.06 7.58 -0.79
C ALA A 34 -1.99 7.05 -2.24
N VAL A 35 -1.14 6.05 -2.51
CA VAL A 35 -1.07 5.40 -3.83
C VAL A 35 -2.40 4.77 -4.22
N GLN A 36 -3.07 4.07 -3.32
CA GLN A 36 -4.39 3.47 -3.56
C GLN A 36 -5.44 4.55 -3.89
N ALA A 37 -5.51 5.62 -3.08
CA ALA A 37 -6.46 6.69 -3.29
C ALA A 37 -6.25 7.41 -4.65
N LEU A 38 -5.01 7.76 -4.98
CA LEU A 38 -4.70 8.42 -6.25
C LEU A 38 -4.89 7.50 -7.47
N SER A 39 -4.58 6.21 -7.32
CA SER A 39 -4.85 5.23 -8.38
C SER A 39 -6.36 5.11 -8.64
N HIS A 40 -7.19 5.11 -7.60
CA HIS A 40 -8.64 5.07 -7.72
C HIS A 40 -9.21 6.32 -8.42
N VAL A 41 -8.62 7.50 -8.19
CA VAL A 41 -9.01 8.72 -8.91
C VAL A 41 -8.70 8.60 -10.41
N LEU A 42 -7.59 7.97 -10.78
CA LEU A 42 -7.22 7.76 -12.18
C LEU A 42 -8.04 6.67 -12.86
N ASP A 43 -8.30 5.59 -12.14
CA ASP A 43 -9.01 4.40 -12.59
C ASP A 43 -9.83 3.85 -11.42
N PRO A 44 -11.16 4.12 -11.40
CA PRO A 44 -12.03 3.71 -10.31
C PRO A 44 -12.03 2.21 -10.03
N ASP A 45 -11.74 1.39 -11.04
CA ASP A 45 -11.72 -0.07 -10.94
C ASP A 45 -10.47 -0.58 -10.20
N THR A 46 -9.50 0.30 -9.90
CA THR A 46 -8.30 -0.06 -9.13
C THR A 46 -8.52 -0.13 -7.62
N TRP A 47 -9.69 0.29 -7.12
CA TRP A 47 -9.99 0.18 -5.69
C TRP A 47 -10.08 -1.27 -5.28
N GLN A 48 -9.03 -1.75 -4.61
CA GLN A 48 -9.12 -3.04 -3.97
C GLN A 48 -10.02 -2.88 -2.74
N PRO A 49 -11.07 -3.72 -2.60
CA PRO A 49 -11.83 -3.74 -1.36
C PRO A 49 -10.84 -3.98 -0.22
N PRO A 50 -10.95 -3.24 0.90
CA PRO A 50 -10.03 -3.41 2.01
C PRO A 50 -10.01 -4.89 2.36
N SER A 51 -8.86 -5.54 2.16
CA SER A 51 -8.69 -6.93 2.55
C SER A 51 -9.00 -6.97 4.05
N GLN A 52 -9.99 -7.76 4.46
CA GLN A 52 -10.41 -7.91 5.87
C GLN A 52 -9.30 -8.49 6.77
N THR A 53 -8.04 -8.42 6.36
CA THR A 53 -6.86 -8.72 7.16
C THR A 53 -6.45 -7.51 8.00
N PHE A 54 -7.42 -6.92 8.71
CA PHE A 54 -7.08 -6.15 9.90
C PHE A 54 -6.69 -7.17 10.96
N TYR A 55 -5.41 -7.51 11.05
CA TYR A 55 -4.92 -8.06 12.31
C TYR A 55 -5.17 -6.96 13.34
N LYS A 56 -6.02 -7.26 14.32
CA LYS A 56 -6.16 -6.40 15.50
C LYS A 56 -4.75 -6.13 16.02
N LEU A 57 -4.49 -4.92 16.46
CA LEU A 57 -3.22 -4.54 17.08
C LEU A 57 -2.94 -5.52 18.24
N GLY A 58 -2.13 -6.56 18.01
CA GLY A 58 -1.93 -7.71 18.92
C GLY A 58 -1.99 -9.11 18.28
N ASP A 59 -2.70 -9.29 17.16
CA ASP A 59 -2.88 -10.59 16.47
C ASP A 59 -1.92 -10.76 15.29
N ARG A 60 -0.62 -10.49 15.47
CA ARG A 60 0.36 -10.81 14.41
C ARG A 60 0.31 -12.33 14.18
N PRO A 61 0.10 -12.84 12.95
CA PRO A 61 0.04 -14.26 12.71
C PRO A 61 1.39 -14.85 13.11
N ILE A 62 1.36 -15.77 14.07
CA ILE A 62 2.53 -16.54 14.48
C ILE A 62 3.03 -17.24 13.20
N PRO A 63 4.31 -17.08 12.83
CA PRO A 63 4.85 -17.80 11.67
C PRO A 63 4.65 -19.28 11.93
N SER A 64 3.75 -19.91 11.18
CA SER A 64 3.56 -21.35 11.22
C SER A 64 4.91 -21.96 10.83
N PRO A 65 5.58 -22.69 11.73
CA PRO A 65 6.84 -23.30 11.38
C PRO A 65 6.53 -24.27 10.24
N SER A 66 7.24 -24.05 9.14
CA SER A 66 7.32 -24.97 8.00
C SER A 66 7.45 -26.41 8.52
N ALA A 67 6.33 -27.11 8.65
CA ALA A 67 6.30 -28.52 8.93
C ALA A 67 6.41 -29.22 7.59
N LYS A 68 7.67 -29.44 7.19
CA LYS A 68 8.09 -30.43 6.22
C LYS A 68 7.16 -31.65 6.29
N GLN A 69 6.35 -31.85 5.25
CA GLN A 69 5.75 -33.16 5.02
C GLN A 69 6.82 -33.99 4.31
N HIS A 70 7.45 -34.87 5.09
CA HIS A 70 8.15 -36.06 4.63
C HIS A 70 7.17 -37.22 4.67
#